data_AF-A0A708IZ18-F1
#
_entry.id   AF-A0A708IZ18-F1
#
_cell.length_a   1.000
_cell.length_b   1.000
_cell.length_c   1.000
_cell.angle_alpha   90.00
_cell.angle_beta   90.00
_cell.angle_gamma   90.00
#
_symmetry.space_group_name_H-M   'P 1'
#
loop_
_entity.id
_entity.type
_entity.pdbx_description
1 polymer ?
#
loop_
_entity_poly.entity_id
_entity_poly.type
_entity_poly.pdbx_seq_one_letter_code
_entity_poly.pdbx_strand_id
1 'polypeptide(L)' 'VAQMWGQDNVKAVKVNCHGNPAYLTEIQFSLKASMINAPLSSASFLPQPHPGNCGKQFIIDKAGY' A
#
# COMPACT_ATOMS: atom_id res chain seq x y z
N VAL A 1 0.02 -4.01 -7.24
CA VAL A 1 0.69 -4.89 -6.26
C VAL A 1 0.71 -6.34 -6.72
N ALA A 2 -0.46 -7.00 -6.83
CA ALA A 2 -0.54 -8.42 -7.20
C ALA A 2 0.23 -8.82 -8.46
N GLN A 3 0.14 -8.02 -9.53
CA GLN A 3 0.83 -8.30 -10.80
C GLN A 3 2.37 -8.34 -10.68
N MET A 4 2.95 -7.40 -9.92
CA MET A 4 4.41 -7.26 -9.83
C MET A 4 4.98 -8.09 -8.69
N TRP A 5 4.27 -8.17 -7.56
CA TRP A 5 4.79 -8.69 -6.30
C TRP A 5 4.05 -9.94 -5.80
N GLY A 6 3.02 -10.42 -6.49
CA GLY A 6 2.23 -11.59 -6.10
C GLY A 6 1.01 -11.27 -5.25
N GLN A 7 -0.01 -12.13 -5.31
CA GLN A 7 -1.30 -11.96 -4.62
C GLN A 7 -1.15 -11.90 -3.09
N ASP A 8 -0.24 -12.72 -2.54
CA ASP A 8 -0.04 -12.79 -1.09
C ASP A 8 0.48 -11.49 -0.48
N ASN A 9 1.12 -10.65 -1.30
CA ASN A 9 1.73 -9.39 -0.87
C ASN A 9 0.79 -8.19 -0.96
N VAL A 10 -0.45 -8.36 -1.44
CA VAL A 10 -1.46 -7.28 -1.41
C VAL A 10 -1.70 -6.80 0.01
N LYS A 11 -1.69 -7.72 0.99
CA LYS A 11 -1.89 -7.40 2.42
C LYS A 11 -0.70 -6.70 3.08
N ALA A 12 0.45 -6.59 2.40
CA ALA A 12 1.59 -5.83 2.90
C ALA A 12 1.45 -4.32 2.66
N VAL A 13 0.37 -3.88 2.01
CA VAL A 13 0.13 -2.48 1.66
C VAL A 13 -1.01 -1.93 2.49
N LYS A 14 -0.77 -0.80 3.15
CA LYS A 14 -1.79 0.01 3.83
C LYS A 14 -1.96 1.32 3.07
N VAL A 15 -3.21 1.68 2.81
CA VAL A 15 -3.54 2.88 2.03
C VAL A 15 -4.32 3.84 2.94
N ASN A 16 -3.76 5.02 3.16
CA ASN A 16 -4.40 6.06 3.95
C ASN A 16 -5.01 7.13 3.03
N CYS A 17 -6.22 7.54 3.38
CA CYS A 17 -6.99 8.56 2.68
C CYS A 17 -7.50 9.60 3.67
N HIS A 18 -7.91 10.73 3.10
CA HIS A 18 -8.55 11.82 3.82
C HIS A 18 -9.80 12.32 3.06
N GLY A 19 -10.62 13.14 3.71
CA GLY A 19 -11.81 13.75 3.11
C GLY A 19 -13.00 12.82 2.91
N ASN A 20 -14.08 13.39 2.38
CA ASN A 20 -15.28 12.68 1.95
C ASN A 20 -15.88 13.41 0.73
N PRO A 21 -15.71 12.89 -0.51
CA PRO A 21 -15.19 11.57 -0.86
C PRO A 21 -13.71 11.38 -0.51
N ALA A 22 -13.33 10.14 -0.16
CA ALA A 22 -11.99 9.81 0.28
C ALA A 22 -10.97 9.96 -0.87
N TYR A 23 -9.88 10.69 -0.64
CA TYR A 23 -8.76 10.85 -1.56
C TYR A 23 -7.45 10.34 -0.93
N LEU A 24 -6.58 9.74 -1.75
CA LEU A 24 -5.32 9.13 -1.33
C LEU A 24 -4.35 10.16 -0.74
N THR A 25 -3.80 9.88 0.44
CA THR A 25 -2.77 10.71 1.08
C THR A 25 -1.47 9.97 1.35
N GLU A 26 -1.50 8.66 1.57
CA GLU A 26 -0.28 7.88 1.82
C GLU A 26 -0.43 6.40 1.44
N ILE A 27 0.67 5.80 0.99
CA ILE A 27 0.80 4.34 0.82
C ILE A 27 1.96 3.86 1.69
N GLN A 28 1.68 2.95 2.61
CA GLN A 28 2.68 2.30 3.45
C GLN A 28 2.93 0.87 2.96
N PHE A 29 4.20 0.51 2.75
CA PHE A 29 4.62 -0.85 2.42
C PHE A 29 5.34 -1.49 3.62
N SER A 30 4.88 -2.66 4.04
CA SER A 30 5.55 -3.47 5.06
C SER A 30 6.56 -4.42 4.42
N LEU A 31 7.82 -4.29 4.83
CA LEU A 31 8.94 -5.06 4.32
C LEU A 31 9.59 -5.90 5.43
N LYS A 32 10.16 -7.05 5.07
CA LYS A 32 11.02 -7.82 5.97
C LYS A 32 12.34 -7.06 6.14
N ALA A 33 12.75 -6.84 7.38
CA ALA A 33 14.00 -6.14 7.69
C ALA A 33 15.23 -6.81 7.03
N SER A 34 15.25 -8.14 6.96
CA SER A 34 16.32 -8.91 6.32
C SER A 34 16.47 -8.67 4.81
N MET A 35 15.47 -8.09 4.17
CA MET A 35 15.43 -7.86 2.72
C MET A 35 15.62 -6.38 2.34
N ILE A 36 15.86 -5.48 3.31
CA ILE A 36 15.82 -4.03 3.08
C ILE A 36 16.91 -3.52 2.14
N ASN A 37 18.07 -4.18 2.11
CA ASN A 37 19.23 -3.78 1.31
C ASN A 37 19.26 -4.45 -0.08
N ALA A 38 18.21 -5.18 -0.46
CA ALA A 38 18.07 -5.81 -1.77
C ALA A 38 16.95 -5.14 -2.58
N PRO A 39 16.97 -5.25 -3.93
CA PRO A 39 15.84 -4.84 -4.75
C PRO A 39 14.53 -5.51 -4.30
N LEU A 40 13.41 -4.80 -4.45
CA LEU A 40 12.10 -5.35 -4.09
C LEU A 40 11.75 -6.54 -4.98
N SER A 41 11.22 -7.58 -4.34
CA SER A 41 10.76 -8.82 -4.96
C SER A 41 9.53 -9.33 -4.22
N SER A 42 8.89 -10.38 -4.72
CA SER A 42 7.81 -11.06 -4.00
C SER A 42 8.24 -11.60 -2.62
N ALA A 43 9.54 -11.81 -2.38
CA ALA A 43 10.05 -12.26 -1.09
C ALA A 43 10.21 -11.12 -0.06
N SER A 44 10.26 -9.86 -0.50
CA SER A 44 10.62 -8.69 0.31
C SER A 44 9.50 -8.23 1.27
N PHE A 45 8.24 -8.51 0.93
CA PHE A 45 7.08 -7.98 1.64
C PHE A 45 6.69 -8.81 2.86
N LEU A 46 6.10 -8.15 3.85
CA LEU A 46 5.56 -8.75 5.06
C LEU A 46 4.07 -8.39 5.17
N PRO A 47 3.15 -9.37 5.04
CA PRO A 47 1.71 -9.12 5.20
C PRO A 47 1.37 -8.55 6.58
N GLN A 48 0.41 -7.63 6.64
CA GLN A 48 -0.07 -7.01 7.87
C GLN A 48 -1.61 -6.88 7.87
N PRO A 49 -2.27 -6.79 9.04
CA PRO A 49 -3.73 -6.92 9.12
C PRO A 49 -4.53 -5.65 8.81
N HIS A 50 -3.91 -4.48 8.71
CA HIS A 50 -4.58 -3.17 8.60
C HIS A 50 -4.52 -2.60 7.18
N PRO A 51 -5.56 -2.72 6.35
CA PRO A 51 -5.53 -2.22 4.96
C PRO A 51 -5.53 -0.68 4.86
N GLY A 52 -5.81 0.04 5.94
CA GLY A 52 -5.95 1.50 5.99
C GLY A 52 -7.42 1.95 6.00
N ASN A 53 -7.68 3.23 5.71
CA ASN A 53 -9.00 3.85 5.88
C ASN A 53 -9.67 4.30 4.56
N CYS A 54 -9.10 3.96 3.40
CA CYS A 54 -9.61 4.42 2.09
C CYS A 54 -10.92 3.78 1.61
N GLY A 55 -11.40 2.71 2.24
CA GLY A 55 -12.56 1.97 1.75
C GLY A 55 -12.29 1.22 0.43
N LYS A 56 -13.35 0.88 -0.31
CA LYS A 56 -13.26 0.10 -1.56
C LYS A 56 -12.86 0.94 -2.78
N GLN A 57 -13.17 2.24 -2.75
CA GLN A 57 -12.93 3.19 -3.83
C GLN A 57 -12.53 4.51 -3.22
N PHE A 58 -11.53 5.16 -3.82
CA PHE A 58 -10.99 6.43 -3.40
C PHE A 58 -10.44 7.17 -4.61
N ILE A 59 -10.26 8.48 -4.46
CA ILE A 59 -9.77 9.38 -5.50
C ILE A 59 -8.24 9.39 -5.48
N ILE A 60 -7.63 9.34 -6.66
CA ILE A 60 -6.22 9.72 -6.82
C ILE A 60 -6.21 11.24 -6.99
N ASP A 61 -5.80 11.93 -5.94
CA ASP A 61 -5.83 13.38 -5.88
C ASP A 61 -4.94 14.00 -6.97
N LYS A 62 -5.38 15.14 -7.51
CA LYS A 62 -4.64 15.90 -8.53
C LYS A 62 -4.10 17.17 -7.89
N ALA A 63 -3.00 17.68 -8.42
CA ALA A 63 -2.46 18.96 -7.96
C ALA A 63 -3.48 20.10 -8.13
N GLY A 64 -3.72 20.85 -7.05
CA GLY A 64 -4.71 21.93 -6.95
C GLY A 64 -5.39 21.90 -5.56
N TYR A 65 -5.91 23.03 -5.09
CA TYR A 65 -6.70 23.14 -3.85
C TYR A 65 -8.13 23.59 -4.16
#